data_AF-A0A915ZVD0-F1
#
_entry.id   AF-A0A915ZVD0-F1
#
_cell.length_a   1.000
_cell.length_b   1.000
_cell.length_c   1.000
_cell.angle_alpha   90.00
_cell.angle_beta   90.00
_cell.angle_gamma   90.00
#
_symmetry.space_group_name_H-M   'P 1'
#
loop_
_entity.id
_entity.type
_entity.pdbx_description
1 polymer ?
#
loop_
_entity_poly.entity_id
_entity_poly.type
_entity_poly.pdbx_seq_one_letter_code
_entity_poly.pdbx_strand_id
1 'polypeptide(L)'
;MSEILSQFPFFENAIYAHQNISKVVLLNTANNLLITRQKLKEDYDINDTLLKFLWKYSENDEKIDALPEIELKDERKIKLCKIIDKGILYMNSCVDWNHLNEKNKLDYGCTMTFDEIKKANKRAFIMKNCELKELECQHSTGSTENNKSNYETSSSYHFIKHAKASLEFIKYLELTPDFIKEVEGAIVSKDPTEKFKQIIEEYGHFIPTRVI
;
A
#
# COMPACT_ATOMS: atom_id res chain seq x y z
N MET A 1 -7.27 -30.84 -2.50
CA MET A 1 -7.52 -29.40 -2.28
C MET A 1 -6.87 -28.50 -3.34
N SER A 2 -5.88 -28.97 -4.12
CA SER A 2 -5.21 -28.17 -5.17
C SER A 2 -5.92 -28.11 -6.52
N GLU A 3 -6.93 -28.96 -6.79
CA GLU A 3 -7.55 -29.07 -8.13
C GLU A 3 -8.89 -28.34 -8.30
N ILE A 4 -9.55 -27.89 -7.23
CA ILE A 4 -10.83 -27.17 -7.34
C ILE A 4 -10.61 -25.67 -7.63
N LEU A 5 -9.45 -25.14 -7.24
CA LEU A 5 -9.09 -23.73 -7.43
C LEU A 5 -8.65 -23.41 -8.87
N SER A 6 -8.46 -24.41 -9.75
CA SER A 6 -8.03 -24.19 -11.14
C SER A 6 -9.18 -24.07 -12.15
N GLN A 7 -10.45 -24.23 -11.73
CA GLN A 7 -11.61 -24.21 -12.62
C GLN A 7 -12.37 -22.88 -12.63
N PHE A 8 -12.03 -21.92 -11.77
CA PHE A 8 -12.65 -20.60 -11.80
C PHE A 8 -11.85 -19.67 -12.73
N PRO A 9 -12.50 -18.94 -13.65
CA PRO A 9 -11.82 -17.98 -14.50
C PRO A 9 -11.15 -16.92 -13.61
N PHE A 10 -9.82 -16.96 -13.55
CA PHE A 10 -9.00 -15.91 -12.96
C PHE A 10 -9.16 -14.67 -13.82
N PHE A 11 -10.15 -13.84 -13.49
CA PHE A 11 -10.13 -12.46 -13.95
C PHE A 11 -9.01 -11.75 -13.17
N GLU A 12 -8.01 -11.22 -13.88
CA GLU A 12 -7.06 -10.24 -13.34
C GLU A 12 -7.80 -8.96 -12.94
N ASN A 13 -8.55 -9.03 -11.85
CA ASN A 13 -9.34 -7.92 -11.33
C ASN A 13 -8.45 -7.03 -10.46
N ALA A 14 -7.56 -6.26 -11.10
CA ALA A 14 -6.89 -5.16 -10.42
C ALA A 14 -7.92 -4.11 -10.03
N ILE A 15 -8.22 -3.99 -8.73
CA ILE A 15 -9.00 -2.87 -8.20
C ILE A 15 -8.05 -1.69 -8.05
N TYR A 16 -8.34 -0.58 -8.73
CA TYR A 16 -7.53 0.63 -8.69
C TYR A 16 -7.85 1.47 -7.45
N ALA A 17 -6.94 1.52 -6.48
CA ALA A 17 -7.02 2.45 -5.35
C ALA A 17 -6.47 3.82 -5.79
N HIS A 18 -7.36 4.74 -6.17
CA HIS A 18 -6.95 6.11 -6.48
C HIS A 18 -6.61 6.89 -5.20
N GLN A 19 -5.33 7.16 -4.97
CA GLN A 19 -4.92 8.18 -4.01
C GLN A 19 -3.69 8.95 -4.55
N ASN A 20 -3.97 10.05 -5.26
CA ASN A 20 -2.95 11.00 -5.74
C ASN A 20 -3.10 12.31 -4.95
N ILE A 21 -2.23 12.55 -3.97
CA ILE A 21 -2.13 13.85 -3.29
C ILE A 21 -0.64 14.18 -3.11
N SER A 22 -0.12 15.11 -3.90
CA SER A 22 1.19 15.73 -3.65
C SER A 22 1.02 16.89 -2.66
N LYS A 23 1.83 16.93 -1.61
CA LYS A 23 1.77 17.97 -0.58
C LYS A 23 3.15 18.60 -0.40
N VAL A 24 3.21 19.93 -0.50
CA VAL A 24 4.43 20.69 -0.18
C VAL A 24 4.55 20.78 1.33
N VAL A 25 5.71 20.40 1.87
CA VAL A 25 5.98 20.33 3.31
C VAL A 25 7.12 21.26 3.66
N LEU A 26 6.93 22.10 4.68
CA LEU A 26 7.94 22.99 5.22
C LEU A 26 8.61 22.33 6.43
N LEU A 27 9.86 21.88 6.25
CA LEU A 27 10.64 21.17 7.27
C LEU A 27 11.87 21.97 7.68
N ASN A 28 12.33 21.76 8.93
CA ASN A 28 13.56 22.38 9.42
C ASN A 28 14.72 21.39 9.31
N THR A 29 15.74 21.71 8.52
CA THR A 29 16.92 20.84 8.29
C THR A 29 17.78 20.61 9.52
N ALA A 30 17.72 21.52 10.50
CA ALA A 30 18.45 21.40 11.75
C ALA A 30 17.82 20.36 12.69
N ASN A 31 16.53 20.03 12.47
CA ASN A 31 15.85 19.00 13.25
C ASN A 31 16.45 17.63 12.99
N ASN A 32 16.38 16.77 14.01
CA ASN A 32 16.60 15.34 13.82
C ASN A 32 15.39 14.70 13.12
N LEU A 33 15.58 13.46 12.65
CA LEU A 33 14.54 12.75 11.90
C LEU A 33 13.30 12.44 12.75
N LEU A 34 13.46 12.23 14.06
CA LEU A 34 12.34 11.99 14.97
C LEU A 34 11.41 13.21 15.07
N ILE A 35 11.99 14.41 15.25
CA ILE A 35 11.21 15.66 15.29
C ILE A 35 10.59 15.93 13.92
N THR A 36 11.32 15.64 12.83
CA THR A 36 10.79 15.77 11.46
C THR A 36 9.57 14.87 11.26
N ARG A 37 9.63 13.60 11.71
CA ARG A 37 8.51 12.66 11.66
C ARG A 37 7.29 13.16 12.45
N GLN A 38 7.50 13.70 13.64
CA GLN A 38 6.41 14.27 14.45
C GLN A 38 5.71 15.42 13.72
N LYS A 39 6.47 16.33 13.09
CA LYS A 39 5.91 17.40 12.26
C LYS A 39 5.15 16.89 11.04
N LEU A 40 5.69 15.89 10.35
CA LEU A 40 4.99 15.25 9.22
C LEU A 40 3.63 14.68 9.64
N LYS A 41 3.55 14.11 10.85
CA LYS A 41 2.31 13.64 11.44
C LYS A 41 1.36 14.79 11.82
N GLU A 42 1.85 15.77 12.58
CA GLU A 42 1.03 16.85 13.14
C GLU A 42 0.50 17.83 12.08
N ASP A 43 1.39 18.30 11.20
CA ASP A 43 1.08 19.36 10.24
C ASP A 43 0.52 18.80 8.93
N TYR A 44 0.85 17.54 8.60
CA TYR A 44 0.56 16.97 7.28
C TYR A 44 -0.32 15.72 7.30
N ASP A 45 -0.63 15.16 8.46
CA ASP A 45 -1.33 13.89 8.66
C ASP A 45 -0.63 12.69 7.98
N ILE A 46 0.70 12.79 7.84
CA ILE A 46 1.54 11.71 7.33
C ILE A 46 1.91 10.84 8.53
N ASN A 47 0.95 10.04 8.99
CA ASN A 47 1.11 9.11 10.09
C ASN A 47 1.25 7.68 9.59
N ASP A 48 2.36 7.40 8.91
CA ASP A 48 2.71 6.04 8.56
C ASP A 48 3.76 5.52 9.56
N THR A 49 3.31 4.63 10.45
CA THR A 49 4.14 3.91 11.42
C THR A 49 5.26 3.13 10.70
N LEU A 50 5.09 2.85 9.41
CA LEU A 50 5.99 2.12 8.54
C LEU A 50 6.75 3.03 7.56
N LEU A 51 6.62 4.36 7.68
CA LEU A 51 7.45 5.30 6.93
C LEU A 51 8.90 5.12 7.36
N LYS A 52 9.79 4.89 6.41
CA LYS A 52 11.23 4.77 6.63
C LYS A 52 11.95 5.88 5.87
N PHE A 53 12.76 6.65 6.57
CA PHE A 53 13.66 7.59 5.92
C PHE A 53 14.76 6.80 5.20
N LEU A 54 15.16 7.30 4.03
CA LEU A 54 16.21 6.71 3.22
C LEU A 54 17.43 7.64 3.21
N TRP A 55 18.62 7.05 3.11
CA TRP A 55 19.82 7.82 2.80
C TRP A 55 19.76 8.39 1.38
N LYS A 56 20.42 9.52 1.16
CA LYS A 56 20.62 10.05 -0.20
C LYS A 56 21.64 9.22 -0.98
N TYR A 57 21.54 9.24 -2.30
CA TYR A 57 22.57 8.67 -3.19
C TYR A 57 23.94 9.33 -2.95
N SER A 58 24.99 8.53 -2.95
CA SER A 58 26.36 8.99 -3.17
C SER A 58 26.63 8.95 -4.67
N GLU A 59 27.07 10.06 -5.27
CA GLU A 59 27.30 10.17 -6.73
C GLU A 59 28.41 9.22 -7.25
N ASN A 60 29.06 8.45 -6.36
CA ASN A 60 30.17 7.54 -6.68
C ASN A 60 29.84 6.04 -6.60
N ASP A 61 28.63 5.66 -6.19
CA ASP A 61 28.28 4.25 -6.01
C ASP A 61 27.64 3.69 -7.29
N GLU A 62 28.42 2.88 -8.02
CA GLU A 62 27.91 2.03 -9.09
C GLU A 62 26.72 1.22 -8.59
N LYS A 63 25.54 1.53 -9.14
CA LYS A 63 24.37 0.65 -9.21
C LYS A 63 24.00 -0.03 -7.87
N ILE A 64 23.64 0.77 -6.88
CA ILE A 64 22.93 0.25 -5.70
C ILE A 64 21.45 0.17 -6.04
N ASP A 65 20.91 -1.06 -6.10
CA ASP A 65 19.52 -1.34 -6.46
C ASP A 65 18.48 -0.86 -5.39
N ALA A 66 18.92 -0.46 -4.19
CA ALA A 66 18.04 0.03 -3.13
C ALA A 66 18.73 1.02 -2.17
N LEU A 67 18.09 2.16 -1.89
CA LEU A 67 18.58 3.13 -0.92
C LEU A 67 18.60 2.53 0.51
N PRO A 68 19.68 2.71 1.28
CA PRO A 68 19.73 2.20 2.66
C PRO A 68 18.66 2.86 3.55
N GLU A 69 17.86 2.03 4.21
CA GLU A 69 16.84 2.46 5.17
C GLU A 69 17.46 2.90 6.50
N ILE A 70 16.88 3.93 7.12
CA ILE A 70 17.28 4.43 8.43
C ILE A 70 16.37 3.82 9.49
N GLU A 71 16.98 3.15 10.47
CA GLU A 71 16.24 2.59 11.60
C GLU A 71 15.69 3.67 12.54
N LEU A 72 14.48 3.45 13.09
CA LEU A 72 13.82 4.35 14.04
C LEU A 72 14.70 4.73 15.24
N LYS A 73 15.52 3.79 15.72
CA LYS A 73 16.41 4.01 16.87
C LYS A 73 17.49 5.07 16.61
N ASP A 74 17.86 5.28 15.36
CA ASP A 74 18.92 6.19 14.94
C ASP A 74 18.41 7.58 14.54
N GLU A 75 17.08 7.74 14.35
CA GLU A 75 16.45 9.00 13.96
C GLU A 75 16.75 10.18 14.89
N ARG A 76 16.94 9.93 16.19
CA ARG A 76 17.29 10.99 17.15
C ARG A 76 18.68 11.57 16.93
N LYS A 77 19.59 10.78 16.35
CA LYS A 77 21.00 11.11 16.15
C LYS A 77 21.27 11.72 14.77
N ILE A 78 20.38 11.47 13.82
CA ILE A 78 20.54 11.89 12.42
C ILE A 78 19.75 13.19 12.22
N LYS A 79 20.44 14.22 11.71
CA LYS A 79 19.80 15.47 11.28
C LYS A 79 19.22 15.32 9.88
N LEU A 80 18.10 15.98 9.64
CA LEU A 80 17.43 15.98 8.34
C LEU A 80 18.35 16.46 7.20
N CYS A 81 19.21 17.44 7.46
CA CYS A 81 20.21 17.93 6.49
C CYS A 81 21.16 16.84 5.95
N LYS A 82 21.34 15.72 6.66
CA LYS A 82 22.25 14.64 6.22
C LYS A 82 21.67 13.78 5.10
N ILE A 83 20.34 13.75 4.99
CA ILE A 83 19.63 12.83 4.08
C ILE A 83 18.87 13.56 2.97
N ILE A 84 18.73 14.88 3.09
CA ILE A 84 18.20 15.72 2.01
C ILE A 84 19.28 15.92 0.95
N ASP A 85 18.92 15.69 -0.30
CA ASP A 85 19.75 16.01 -1.47
C ASP A 85 19.00 16.91 -2.44
N LYS A 86 19.61 18.02 -2.86
CA LYS A 86 19.02 18.98 -3.83
C LYS A 86 17.58 19.41 -3.50
N GLY A 87 17.22 19.46 -2.22
CA GLY A 87 15.87 19.82 -1.78
C GLY A 87 14.85 18.67 -1.86
N ILE A 88 15.31 17.43 -1.98
CA ILE A 88 14.50 16.22 -2.03
C ILE A 88 14.81 15.37 -0.80
N LEU A 89 13.75 14.90 -0.14
CA LEU A 89 13.81 13.95 0.96
C LEU A 89 13.24 12.62 0.49
N TYR A 90 14.05 11.56 0.51
CA TYR A 90 13.64 10.22 0.13
C TYR A 90 13.05 9.47 1.32
N MET A 91 11.82 8.98 1.16
CA MET A 91 11.11 8.19 2.17
C MET A 91 10.46 7.00 1.48
N ASN A 92 10.55 5.84 2.10
CA ASN A 92 9.75 4.69 1.74
C ASN A 92 8.50 4.68 2.64
N SER A 93 7.31 4.67 2.06
CA SER A 93 6.09 4.39 2.80
C SER A 93 5.80 2.91 2.55
N CYS A 94 5.97 2.08 3.57
CA CYS A 94 5.50 0.71 3.49
C CYS A 94 4.00 0.76 3.75
N VAL A 95 3.23 0.48 2.71
CA VAL A 95 1.77 0.46 2.78
C VAL A 95 1.33 -0.44 3.95
N ASP A 96 0.64 0.13 4.95
CA ASP A 96 0.01 -0.65 6.01
C ASP A 96 -1.16 -1.45 5.42
N TRP A 97 -0.85 -2.69 5.05
CA TRP A 97 -1.82 -3.59 4.45
C TRP A 97 -3.00 -3.88 5.38
N ASN A 98 -2.81 -3.85 6.71
CA ASN A 98 -3.91 -4.03 7.66
C ASN A 98 -4.89 -2.87 7.52
N HIS A 99 -4.37 -1.63 7.55
CA HIS A 99 -5.18 -0.44 7.37
C HIS A 99 -5.90 -0.43 6.02
N LEU A 100 -5.22 -0.84 4.94
CA LEU A 100 -5.85 -0.96 3.63
C LEU A 100 -6.93 -2.05 3.59
N ASN A 101 -6.70 -3.19 4.23
CA ASN A 101 -7.67 -4.26 4.31
C ASN A 101 -8.91 -3.85 5.12
N GLU A 102 -8.72 -3.19 6.27
CA GLU A 102 -9.82 -2.66 7.08
C GLU A 102 -10.66 -1.64 6.31
N LYS A 103 -9.99 -0.71 5.61
CA LYS A 103 -10.65 0.33 4.83
C LYS A 103 -11.39 -0.23 3.60
N ASN A 104 -10.76 -1.14 2.86
CA ASN A 104 -11.24 -1.57 1.54
C ASN A 104 -11.85 -2.97 1.53
N LYS A 105 -11.89 -3.67 2.67
CA LYS A 105 -12.40 -5.04 2.81
C LYS A 105 -11.79 -5.97 1.76
N LEU A 106 -10.45 -6.07 1.73
CA LEU A 106 -9.73 -6.81 0.69
C LEU A 106 -9.90 -8.33 0.84
N ASP A 107 -10.19 -8.80 2.05
CA ASP A 107 -10.46 -10.20 2.37
C ASP A 107 -11.95 -10.58 2.40
N TYR A 108 -12.80 -9.67 1.92
CA TYR A 108 -14.19 -9.94 1.59
C TYR A 108 -14.28 -10.28 0.10
N GLY A 109 -15.10 -11.28 -0.22
CA GLY A 109 -15.44 -11.54 -1.61
C GLY A 109 -16.22 -10.36 -2.21
N CYS A 110 -16.37 -10.42 -3.52
CA CYS A 110 -16.93 -9.39 -4.36
C CYS A 110 -17.96 -10.00 -5.30
N THR A 111 -18.99 -9.22 -5.63
CA THR A 111 -19.97 -9.54 -6.67
C THR A 111 -19.96 -8.42 -7.69
N MET A 112 -19.81 -8.79 -8.95
CA MET A 112 -19.86 -7.84 -10.06
C MET A 112 -21.30 -7.73 -10.54
N THR A 113 -21.84 -6.52 -10.55
CA THR A 113 -23.06 -6.16 -11.28
C THR A 113 -22.67 -5.39 -12.54
N PHE A 114 -23.66 -5.06 -13.39
CA PHE A 114 -23.40 -4.24 -14.58
C PHE A 114 -22.83 -2.85 -14.23
N ASP A 115 -23.21 -2.31 -13.07
CA ASP A 115 -22.88 -0.94 -12.67
C ASP A 115 -21.69 -0.87 -11.70
N GLU A 116 -21.42 -1.90 -10.90
CA GLU A 116 -20.44 -1.81 -9.82
C GLU A 116 -19.88 -3.16 -9.33
N ILE A 117 -18.71 -3.11 -8.70
CA ILE A 117 -18.15 -4.22 -7.93
C ILE A 117 -18.54 -4.00 -6.47
N LYS A 118 -19.44 -4.84 -5.96
CA LYS A 118 -19.90 -4.79 -4.56
C LYS A 118 -19.07 -5.71 -3.69
N LYS A 119 -18.74 -5.24 -2.49
CA LYS A 119 -18.18 -6.07 -1.43
C LYS A 119 -19.26 -6.95 -0.81
N ALA A 120 -18.90 -8.19 -0.49
CA ALA A 120 -19.76 -9.12 0.23
C ALA A 120 -20.06 -8.64 1.65
N ASN A 121 -21.16 -9.14 2.21
CA ASN A 121 -21.57 -8.81 3.57
C ASN A 121 -20.78 -9.62 4.61
N LYS A 122 -20.46 -10.88 4.29
CA LYS A 122 -19.69 -11.77 5.14
C LYS A 122 -18.24 -11.91 4.66
N ARG A 123 -17.36 -12.09 5.63
CA ARG A 123 -15.91 -12.24 5.42
C ARG A 123 -15.59 -13.71 5.13
N ALA A 124 -15.19 -14.00 3.90
CA ALA A 124 -14.80 -15.37 3.51
C ALA A 124 -13.35 -15.69 3.91
N PHE A 125 -12.49 -14.67 4.00
CA PHE A 125 -11.05 -14.87 4.23
C PHE A 125 -10.50 -13.92 5.31
N ILE A 126 -9.39 -14.32 5.91
CA ILE A 126 -8.54 -13.49 6.75
C ILE A 126 -7.24 -13.27 5.99
N MET A 127 -7.00 -12.03 5.57
CA MET A 127 -5.69 -11.64 5.04
C MET A 127 -4.69 -11.52 6.19
N LYS A 128 -3.56 -12.22 6.09
CA LYS A 128 -2.50 -12.26 7.10
C LYS A 128 -1.27 -11.43 6.75
N ASN A 129 -1.09 -11.10 5.48
CA ASN A 129 0.02 -10.31 4.95
C ASN A 129 -0.24 -9.92 3.48
N CYS A 130 0.67 -9.15 2.86
CA CYS A 130 0.79 -9.00 1.41
C CYS A 130 2.25 -8.92 0.95
N GLU A 131 2.49 -9.26 -0.31
CA GLU A 131 3.68 -8.86 -1.06
C GLU A 131 3.39 -7.52 -1.74
N LEU A 132 4.23 -6.51 -1.48
CA LEU A 132 4.20 -5.23 -2.20
C LEU A 132 5.18 -5.31 -3.38
N LYS A 133 4.71 -4.99 -4.58
CA LYS A 133 5.55 -4.89 -5.77
C LYS A 133 5.47 -3.50 -6.36
N GLU A 134 6.63 -2.87 -6.50
CA GLU A 134 6.77 -1.62 -7.22
C GLU A 134 6.43 -1.84 -8.71
N LEU A 135 5.49 -1.08 -9.25
CA LEU A 135 5.24 -0.99 -10.68
C LEU A 135 5.99 0.24 -11.20
N GLU A 136 6.79 0.04 -12.24
CA GLU A 136 7.58 1.12 -12.83
C GLU A 136 6.66 2.26 -13.31
N CYS A 137 6.81 3.44 -12.72
CA CYS A 137 6.22 4.66 -13.25
C CYS A 137 7.13 5.24 -14.33
N GLN A 138 6.59 5.47 -15.54
CA GLN A 138 7.26 6.26 -16.57
C GLN A 138 7.48 7.68 -16.03
N HIS A 139 8.73 8.10 -15.99
CA HIS A 139 9.17 9.37 -15.42
C HIS A 139 8.66 10.55 -16.28
N SER A 140 7.77 11.39 -15.74
CA SER A 140 7.57 12.75 -16.26
C SER A 140 8.32 13.74 -15.36
N THR A 141 9.55 14.05 -15.75
CA THR A 141 10.36 15.11 -15.13
C THR A 141 9.86 16.48 -15.59
N GLY A 142 9.18 17.21 -14.72
CA GLY A 142 8.94 18.65 -14.89
C GLY A 142 10.03 19.45 -14.20
N SER A 143 10.92 20.09 -14.97
CA SER A 143 11.92 21.02 -14.44
C SER A 143 11.29 22.39 -14.19
N THR A 144 11.36 22.91 -12.97
CA THR A 144 11.15 24.34 -12.68
C THR A 144 12.49 24.97 -12.31
N GLU A 145 12.91 25.94 -13.13
CA GLU A 145 14.08 26.78 -12.89
C GLU A 145 13.83 27.67 -11.66
N ASN A 146 14.68 27.57 -10.63
CA ASN A 146 14.67 28.50 -9.51
C ASN A 146 15.92 29.39 -9.54
N ASN A 147 15.68 30.69 -9.69
CA ASN A 147 16.69 31.75 -9.59
C ASN A 147 17.21 31.88 -8.14
N LYS A 148 18.53 32.06 -8.01
CA LYS A 148 19.28 32.30 -6.76
C LYS A 148 18.69 33.41 -5.88
N SER A 149 18.65 33.19 -4.55
CA SER A 149 19.10 34.18 -3.55
C SER A 149 19.25 33.57 -2.14
N ASN A 150 19.89 34.35 -1.25
CA ASN A 150 20.74 33.95 -0.12
C ASN A 150 20.04 33.40 1.14
N TYR A 151 20.85 32.75 1.96
CA TYR A 151 20.59 31.99 3.18
C TYR A 151 19.87 32.77 4.31
N GLU A 152 18.62 32.41 4.61
CA GLU A 152 18.04 32.29 5.96
C GLU A 152 16.71 31.51 5.92
N THR A 153 16.75 30.28 6.46
CA THR A 153 15.68 29.41 6.99
C THR A 153 14.24 29.49 6.45
N SER A 154 13.99 29.02 5.23
CA SER A 154 12.76 28.27 4.87
C SER A 154 12.89 27.68 3.46
N SER A 155 13.70 26.63 3.30
CA SER A 155 13.73 25.90 2.02
C SER A 155 12.46 25.08 1.86
N SER A 156 11.74 25.31 0.77
CA SER A 156 10.65 24.44 0.29
C SER A 156 11.26 23.19 -0.34
N TYR A 157 10.73 22.01 0.01
CA TYR A 157 11.21 20.73 -0.49
C TYR A 157 10.24 20.14 -1.52
N HIS A 158 10.78 19.59 -2.59
CA HIS A 158 10.05 18.84 -3.61
C HIS A 158 10.23 17.34 -3.35
N PHE A 159 9.14 16.57 -3.39
CA PHE A 159 9.17 15.11 -3.31
C PHE A 159 8.81 14.52 -4.67
N ILE A 160 9.54 13.51 -5.15
CA ILE A 160 9.12 12.71 -6.31
C ILE A 160 9.49 11.25 -6.06
N LYS A 161 8.47 10.38 -6.02
CA LYS A 161 8.19 9.32 -7.00
C LYS A 161 7.07 8.46 -6.43
N HIS A 162 5.85 8.63 -6.95
CA HIS A 162 4.82 7.61 -6.77
C HIS A 162 5.24 6.45 -7.65
N ALA A 163 5.71 5.37 -7.05
CA ALA A 163 5.58 4.11 -7.74
C ALA A 163 4.12 3.67 -7.58
N LYS A 164 3.44 3.46 -8.70
CA LYS A 164 2.23 2.64 -8.68
C LYS A 164 2.69 1.29 -8.10
N ALA A 165 1.98 0.69 -7.16
CA ALA A 165 2.42 -0.55 -6.56
C ALA A 165 1.27 -1.53 -6.55
N SER A 166 1.54 -2.80 -6.83
CA SER A 166 0.56 -3.84 -6.65
C SER A 166 0.72 -4.48 -5.27
N LEU A 167 -0.40 -4.71 -4.59
CA LEU A 167 -0.45 -5.58 -3.42
C LEU A 167 -0.93 -6.94 -3.88
N GLU A 168 -0.08 -7.95 -3.80
CA GLU A 168 -0.43 -9.36 -4.04
C GLU A 168 -0.59 -10.07 -2.70
N PHE A 169 -1.72 -10.73 -2.49
CA PHE A 169 -2.02 -11.32 -1.18
C PHE A 169 -2.67 -12.69 -1.22
N ILE A 170 -2.75 -13.33 -2.40
CA ILE A 170 -3.33 -14.67 -2.56
C ILE A 170 -2.74 -15.72 -1.61
N LYS A 171 -1.42 -15.70 -1.39
CA LYS A 171 -0.71 -16.66 -0.53
C LYS A 171 -0.98 -16.44 0.96
N TYR A 172 -1.59 -15.33 1.32
CA TYR A 172 -1.81 -14.90 2.70
C TYR A 172 -3.30 -14.84 3.06
N LEU A 173 -4.16 -15.42 2.23
CA LEU A 173 -5.59 -15.55 2.50
C LEU A 173 -5.86 -16.90 3.17
N GLU A 174 -6.42 -16.85 4.37
CA GLU A 174 -6.91 -18.03 5.09
C GLU A 174 -8.43 -18.01 5.14
N LEU A 175 -9.10 -19.14 4.87
CA LEU A 175 -10.55 -19.22 4.96
C LEU A 175 -11.03 -18.99 6.39
N THR A 176 -12.14 -18.28 6.56
CA THR A 176 -12.78 -18.19 7.88
C THR A 176 -13.46 -19.51 8.25
N PRO A 177 -13.47 -19.91 9.54
CA PRO A 177 -14.18 -21.10 9.99
C PRO A 177 -15.67 -21.07 9.62
N ASP A 178 -16.29 -19.89 9.65
CA ASP A 178 -17.70 -19.70 9.27
C ASP A 178 -17.93 -20.03 7.80
N PHE A 179 -17.06 -19.55 6.91
CA PHE A 179 -17.16 -19.84 5.49
C PHE A 179 -16.94 -21.33 5.20
N ILE A 180 -15.94 -21.96 5.83
CA ILE A 180 -15.70 -23.42 5.70
C ILE A 180 -16.96 -24.20 6.10
N LYS A 181 -17.56 -23.86 7.25
CA LYS A 181 -18.75 -24.53 7.77
C LYS A 181 -19.95 -24.41 6.82
N GLU A 182 -20.19 -23.23 6.24
CA GLU A 182 -21.26 -23.02 5.28
C GLU A 182 -21.03 -23.85 4.00
N VAL A 183 -19.80 -23.87 3.48
CA VAL A 183 -19.43 -24.67 2.30
C VAL A 183 -19.59 -26.17 2.56
N GLU A 184 -19.07 -26.68 3.67
CA GLU A 184 -19.23 -28.10 4.06
C GLU A 184 -20.70 -28.46 4.23
N GLY A 185 -21.49 -27.57 4.84
CA GLY A 185 -22.93 -27.72 4.97
C GLY A 185 -23.67 -27.75 3.63
N ALA A 186 -23.25 -26.95 2.65
CA ALA A 186 -23.81 -26.95 1.31
C ALA A 186 -23.51 -28.26 0.56
N ILE A 187 -22.30 -28.81 0.70
CA ILE A 187 -21.87 -30.05 0.04
C ILE A 187 -22.75 -31.25 0.47
N VAL A 188 -23.10 -31.34 1.75
CA VAL A 188 -23.91 -32.44 2.29
C VAL A 188 -25.42 -32.17 2.25
N SER A 189 -25.83 -31.01 1.73
CA SER A 189 -27.23 -30.61 1.62
C SER A 189 -28.01 -31.51 0.67
N LYS A 190 -29.32 -31.66 0.93
CA LYS A 190 -30.26 -32.28 -0.03
C LYS A 190 -30.41 -31.45 -1.30
N ASP A 191 -30.20 -30.15 -1.19
CA ASP A 191 -30.17 -29.20 -2.31
C ASP A 191 -28.91 -28.34 -2.24
N PRO A 192 -27.77 -28.85 -2.77
CA PRO A 192 -26.51 -28.11 -2.77
C PRO A 192 -26.58 -26.84 -3.63
N THR A 193 -27.33 -26.86 -4.73
CA THR A 193 -27.41 -25.75 -5.68
C THR A 193 -27.96 -24.49 -5.03
N GLU A 194 -29.10 -24.59 -4.33
CA GLU A 194 -29.67 -23.44 -3.63
C GLU A 194 -28.79 -22.98 -2.46
N LYS A 195 -28.07 -23.89 -1.81
CA LYS A 195 -27.13 -23.54 -0.75
C LYS A 195 -25.92 -22.77 -1.26
N PHE A 196 -25.36 -23.17 -2.40
CA PHE A 196 -24.26 -22.41 -3.01
C PHE A 196 -24.70 -21.03 -3.51
N LYS A 197 -25.94 -20.87 -4.00
CA LYS A 197 -26.49 -19.54 -4.31
C LYS A 197 -26.50 -18.64 -3.08
N GLN A 198 -26.99 -19.14 -1.95
CA GLN A 198 -26.99 -18.41 -0.67
C GLN A 198 -25.57 -18.02 -0.24
N ILE A 199 -24.61 -18.95 -0.34
CA ILE A 199 -23.20 -18.66 -0.01
C ILE A 199 -22.66 -17.54 -0.89
N ILE A 200 -22.89 -17.60 -2.20
CA ILE A 200 -22.44 -16.60 -3.16
C ILE A 200 -23.05 -15.22 -2.86
N GLU A 201 -24.33 -15.15 -2.50
CA GLU A 201 -24.99 -13.91 -2.12
C GLU A 201 -24.37 -13.27 -0.87
N GLU A 202 -23.99 -14.09 0.11
CA GLU A 202 -23.46 -13.61 1.39
C GLU A 202 -21.95 -13.31 1.37
N TYR A 203 -21.16 -14.15 0.68
CA TYR A 203 -19.70 -14.13 0.69
C TYR A 203 -19.08 -13.62 -0.61
N GLY A 204 -19.87 -13.45 -1.67
CA GLY A 204 -19.44 -12.95 -2.97
C GLY A 204 -19.10 -14.04 -3.97
N HIS A 205 -19.02 -13.65 -5.25
CA HIS A 205 -18.68 -14.53 -6.37
C HIS A 205 -17.17 -14.77 -6.52
N PHE A 206 -16.33 -13.79 -6.19
CA PHE A 206 -14.88 -13.89 -6.35
C PHE A 206 -14.16 -13.11 -5.24
N ILE A 207 -12.86 -13.34 -5.05
CA ILE A 207 -12.02 -12.53 -4.15
C ILE A 207 -10.90 -11.85 -4.95
N PRO A 208 -10.65 -10.54 -4.78
CA PRO A 208 -9.45 -9.93 -5.34
C PRO A 208 -8.21 -10.59 -4.73
N THR A 209 -7.24 -10.93 -5.56
CA THR A 209 -5.97 -11.53 -5.14
C THR A 209 -4.79 -10.58 -5.33
N ARG A 210 -5.03 -9.49 -6.08
CA ARG A 210 -4.11 -8.41 -6.36
C ARG A 210 -4.88 -7.08 -6.51
N VAL A 211 -4.37 -5.99 -5.94
CA VAL A 211 -4.89 -4.62 -6.13
C VAL A 211 -3.77 -3.67 -6.52
N ILE A 212 -4.08 -2.57 -7.23
CA ILE A 212 -3.10 -1.62 -7.80
C ILE A 212 -3.46 -0.17 -7.44
#